data_AF-A0A8H5P551-F1
#
_entry.id   AF-A0A8H5P551-F1
#
_cell.length_a   1.000
_cell.length_b   1.000
_cell.length_c   1.000
_cell.angle_alpha   90.00
_cell.angle_beta   90.00
_cell.angle_gamma   90.00
#
_symmetry.space_group_name_H-M   'P 1'
#
loop_
_entity.id
_entity.type
_entity.pdbx_description
1 polymer ?
#
loop_
_entity_poly.entity_id
_entity_poly.type
_entity_poly.pdbx_seq_one_letter_code
_entity_poly.pdbx_strand_id
1 'polypeptide(L)'
;MSLWEVSTISINTVSPDHQNISLFANGRHQIPVNVFISAKEKGSTKRYQLSPEELKSVQLIDFVTNEELTGDWTYSTTRNEFSHSISSMALADSAESPETAQNAAFDNKRDTIQFWISTTEIASKEIAASITSPEGIKSSTNGSHNYSSVIVTIKAPITYTTEDIVLEKHVEEQGSYLLDWMNFFGDWEKAWPGYWQTNHYVSLRNKVPLCKSENVGLDTRANPRLNNAFGYWASDGCNLRVYYIWKCGPETTKEGRV
;
A
#
# COMPACT_ATOMS: atom_id res chain seq x y z
N MET A 1 -23.87 28.39 -8.41
CA MET A 1 -22.47 27.95 -8.46
C MET A 1 -21.63 29.17 -8.77
N SER A 2 -20.55 29.40 -8.03
CA SER A 2 -19.64 30.52 -8.31
C SER A 2 -18.77 30.17 -9.52
N LEU A 3 -18.67 31.07 -10.48
CA LEU A 3 -17.79 30.88 -11.64
C LEU A 3 -16.35 31.25 -11.27
N TRP A 4 -15.42 30.36 -11.57
CA TRP A 4 -13.99 30.54 -11.34
C TRP A 4 -13.18 30.18 -12.57
N GLU A 5 -11.96 30.71 -12.62
CA GLU A 5 -10.97 30.39 -13.64
C GLU A 5 -9.61 30.11 -12.99
N VAL A 6 -8.83 29.23 -13.61
CA VAL A 6 -7.47 28.91 -13.15
C VAL A 6 -6.55 30.08 -13.45
N SER A 7 -5.83 30.54 -12.43
CA SER A 7 -4.73 31.50 -12.59
C SER A 7 -3.41 30.78 -12.82
N THR A 8 -3.12 29.74 -12.02
CA THR A 8 -1.94 28.90 -12.19
C THR A 8 -2.26 27.45 -11.84
N ILE A 9 -1.63 26.52 -12.56
CA ILE A 9 -1.60 25.10 -12.22
C ILE A 9 -0.16 24.60 -12.34
N SER A 10 0.27 23.75 -11.41
CA SER A 10 1.60 23.13 -11.47
C SER A 10 1.58 21.73 -10.86
N ILE A 11 2.47 20.86 -11.33
CA ILE A 11 2.61 19.48 -10.85
C ILE A 11 4.03 19.24 -10.35
N ASN A 12 4.18 18.43 -9.29
CA ASN A 12 5.48 17.99 -8.80
C ASN A 12 5.44 16.60 -8.16
N THR A 13 6.61 16.08 -7.82
CA THR A 13 6.75 14.86 -7.01
C THR A 13 7.66 15.10 -5.79
N VAL A 14 7.82 14.06 -4.98
CA VAL A 14 8.56 14.08 -3.71
C VAL A 14 10.08 13.95 -3.88
N SER A 15 10.57 13.86 -5.11
CA SER A 15 12.00 13.83 -5.39
C SER A 15 12.67 15.16 -5.02
N PRO A 16 13.99 15.18 -4.74
CA PRO A 16 14.71 16.41 -4.41
C PRO A 16 14.63 17.49 -5.50
N ASP A 17 14.55 17.07 -6.77
CA ASP A 17 14.38 17.96 -7.92
C ASP A 17 12.91 18.20 -8.28
N HIS A 18 11.99 17.57 -7.56
CA HIS A 18 10.54 17.66 -7.73
C HIS A 18 10.01 17.26 -9.11
N GLN A 19 10.86 16.68 -9.97
CA GLN A 19 10.57 16.38 -11.37
C GLN A 19 10.80 14.92 -11.72
N ASN A 20 11.82 14.26 -11.17
CA ASN A 20 12.20 12.91 -11.57
C ASN A 20 11.97 11.90 -10.46
N ILE A 21 11.19 10.86 -10.73
CA ILE A 21 10.92 9.79 -9.77
C ILE A 21 10.89 8.43 -10.47
N SER A 22 11.26 7.38 -9.76
CA SER A 22 11.19 6.02 -10.30
C SER A 22 9.91 5.31 -9.84
N LEU A 23 9.47 4.29 -10.58
CA LEU A 23 8.32 3.46 -10.22
C LEU A 23 8.57 2.03 -10.71
N PHE A 24 8.05 1.02 -10.01
CA PHE A 24 8.16 -0.38 -10.43
C PHE A 24 6.87 -0.77 -11.14
N ALA A 25 6.97 -1.37 -12.33
CA ALA A 25 5.82 -1.71 -13.17
C ALA A 25 5.04 -2.97 -12.70
N ASN A 26 4.78 -3.09 -11.40
CA ASN A 26 4.10 -4.26 -10.82
C ASN A 26 2.64 -3.99 -10.42
N GLY A 27 2.11 -2.81 -10.74
CA GLY A 27 0.74 -2.38 -10.39
C GLY A 27 0.48 -2.16 -8.90
N ARG A 28 1.47 -2.41 -8.03
CA ARG A 28 1.35 -2.32 -6.56
C ARG A 28 2.20 -1.22 -5.98
N HIS A 29 3.40 -1.04 -6.51
CA HIS A 29 4.26 0.06 -6.14
C HIS A 29 3.60 1.37 -6.59
N GLN A 30 3.45 2.34 -5.70
CA GLN A 30 2.90 3.66 -6.03
C GLN A 30 3.86 4.77 -5.63
N ILE A 31 3.78 5.89 -6.35
CA ILE A 31 4.50 7.12 -6.03
C ILE A 31 3.53 8.30 -5.90
N PRO A 32 3.81 9.25 -5.00
CA PRO A 32 2.99 10.44 -4.86
C PRO A 32 3.37 11.52 -5.89
N VAL A 33 2.35 12.18 -6.43
CA VAL A 33 2.45 13.35 -7.30
C VAL A 33 1.44 14.38 -6.81
N ASN A 34 1.89 15.63 -6.62
CA ASN A 34 1.06 16.71 -6.11
C ASN A 34 0.74 17.71 -7.22
N VAL A 35 -0.52 18.14 -7.28
CA VAL A 35 -0.99 19.18 -8.18
C VAL A 35 -1.40 20.38 -7.33
N PHE A 36 -0.84 21.54 -7.65
CA PHE A 36 -1.12 22.82 -7.00
C PHE A 36 -1.87 23.72 -7.95
N ILE A 37 -2.94 24.35 -7.47
CA ILE A 37 -3.87 25.13 -8.27
C ILE A 37 -4.14 26.44 -7.56
N SER A 38 -4.06 27.55 -8.29
CA SER A 38 -4.60 28.84 -7.85
C SER A 38 -5.77 29.21 -8.75
N ALA A 39 -6.93 29.44 -8.18
CA ALA A 39 -8.11 29.91 -8.90
C ALA A 39 -8.50 31.33 -8.45
N LYS A 40 -9.23 32.03 -9.32
CA LYS A 40 -9.82 33.34 -9.04
C LYS A 40 -11.27 33.36 -9.46
N GLU A 41 -12.07 34.21 -8.82
CA GLU A 41 -13.42 34.49 -9.25
C GLU A 41 -13.37 35.06 -10.69
N LYS A 42 -14.29 34.59 -11.54
CA LYS A 42 -14.28 34.98 -12.95
C LYS A 42 -14.37 36.51 -13.11
N GLY A 43 -13.49 37.07 -13.95
CA GLY A 43 -13.46 38.52 -14.22
C GLY A 43 -13.00 39.37 -13.04
N SER A 44 -12.48 38.75 -11.98
CA SER A 44 -12.01 39.41 -10.77
C SER A 44 -10.53 39.06 -10.51
N THR A 45 -9.89 39.80 -9.61
CA THR A 45 -8.58 39.44 -9.04
C THR A 45 -8.70 38.72 -7.71
N LYS A 46 -9.93 38.52 -7.22
CA LYS A 46 -10.20 37.85 -5.94
C LYS A 46 -9.94 36.35 -6.06
N ARG A 47 -9.13 35.82 -5.14
CA ARG A 47 -8.86 34.39 -5.01
C ARG A 47 -10.16 33.60 -4.84
N TYR A 48 -10.27 32.50 -5.57
CA TYR A 48 -11.28 31.47 -5.37
C TYR A 48 -10.61 30.25 -4.78
N GLN A 49 -11.20 29.69 -3.71
CA GLN A 49 -10.72 28.46 -3.08
C GLN A 49 -11.57 27.30 -3.60
N LEU A 50 -10.91 26.35 -4.28
CA LEU A 50 -11.57 25.16 -4.82
C LEU A 50 -12.07 24.27 -3.69
N SER A 51 -13.30 23.81 -3.84
CA SER A 51 -13.89 22.78 -2.98
C SER A 51 -13.30 21.39 -3.26
N PRO A 52 -13.43 20.44 -2.32
CA PRO A 52 -13.02 19.06 -2.57
C PRO A 52 -13.67 18.42 -3.81
N GLU A 53 -14.93 18.76 -4.12
CA GLU A 53 -15.62 18.26 -5.31
C GLU A 53 -15.04 18.85 -6.61
N GLU A 54 -14.62 20.11 -6.60
CA GLU A 54 -13.95 20.72 -7.75
C GLU A 54 -12.55 20.16 -7.95
N LEU A 55 -11.83 19.86 -6.87
CA LEU A 55 -10.51 19.20 -6.94
C LEU A 55 -10.61 17.77 -7.52
N LYS A 56 -11.74 17.08 -7.40
CA LYS A 56 -11.95 15.78 -8.08
C LYS A 56 -11.98 15.87 -9.60
N SER A 57 -12.16 17.07 -10.17
CA SER A 57 -12.08 17.28 -11.62
C SER A 57 -10.65 17.35 -12.16
N VAL A 58 -9.65 17.33 -11.27
CA VAL A 58 -8.24 17.27 -11.67
C VAL A 58 -7.94 15.89 -12.23
N GLN A 59 -7.33 15.86 -13.41
CA GLN A 59 -6.90 14.65 -14.10
C GLN A 59 -5.39 14.67 -14.28
N LEU A 60 -4.76 13.51 -14.10
CA LEU A 60 -3.40 13.30 -14.59
C LEU A 60 -3.46 12.91 -16.05
N ILE A 61 -2.65 13.58 -16.87
CA ILE A 61 -2.64 13.42 -18.32
C ILE A 61 -1.22 13.12 -18.80
N ASP A 62 -1.12 12.43 -19.93
CA ASP A 62 0.14 12.30 -20.64
C ASP A 62 0.57 13.67 -21.20
N PHE A 63 1.82 14.05 -20.94
CA PHE A 63 2.33 15.37 -21.27
C PHE A 63 2.30 15.67 -22.77
N VAL A 64 2.51 14.65 -23.61
CA VAL A 64 2.63 14.80 -25.07
C VAL A 64 1.25 14.74 -25.73
N THR A 65 0.45 13.73 -25.38
CA THR A 65 -0.83 13.44 -26.05
C THR A 65 -2.01 14.23 -25.51
N ASN A 66 -1.90 14.82 -24.30
CA ASN A 66 -3.00 15.46 -23.56
C ASN A 66 -4.15 14.54 -23.13
N GLU A 67 -3.99 13.23 -23.32
CA GLU A 67 -4.97 12.23 -22.93
C GLU A 67 -4.85 11.90 -21.45
N GLU A 68 -5.96 11.54 -20.82
CA GLU A 68 -5.98 11.09 -19.44
C GLU A 68 -5.16 9.80 -19.28
N LEU A 69 -4.39 9.70 -18.20
CA LEU A 69 -3.68 8.47 -17.85
C LEU A 69 -4.70 7.37 -17.54
N THR A 70 -4.80 6.42 -18.47
CA THR A 70 -5.70 5.27 -18.38
C THR A 70 -4.99 4.01 -18.89
N GLY A 71 -5.67 2.86 -18.86
CA GLY A 71 -5.12 1.58 -19.30
C GLY A 71 -4.14 1.01 -18.28
N ASP A 72 -2.88 0.87 -18.67
CA ASP A 72 -1.83 0.29 -17.82
C ASP A 72 -1.38 1.23 -16.69
N TRP A 73 -1.80 2.49 -16.73
CA TRP A 73 -1.60 3.49 -15.69
C TRP A 73 -2.86 3.69 -14.86
N THR A 74 -2.67 3.77 -13.56
CA THR A 74 -3.74 4.02 -12.59
C THR A 74 -3.30 5.08 -11.62
N TYR A 75 -4.19 5.97 -11.24
CA TYR A 75 -3.94 6.95 -10.20
C TYR A 75 -5.15 7.09 -9.27
N SER A 76 -4.91 7.40 -7.99
CA SER A 76 -5.95 7.54 -6.98
C SER A 76 -5.52 8.56 -5.92
N THR A 77 -6.48 9.20 -5.27
CA THR A 77 -6.21 10.02 -4.07
C THR A 77 -5.96 9.17 -2.83
N THR A 78 -6.10 7.84 -2.93
CA THR A 78 -5.91 6.90 -1.82
C THR A 78 -4.63 6.08 -2.03
N ARG A 79 -3.72 6.13 -1.05
CA ARG A 79 -2.52 5.29 -0.96
C ARG A 79 -2.93 3.84 -0.70
N ASN A 80 -2.26 2.88 -1.35
CA ASN A 80 -2.45 1.47 -1.06
C ASN A 80 -1.61 0.98 0.14
N GLU A 81 -1.71 -0.32 0.47
CA GLU A 81 -1.06 -0.91 1.66
C GLU A 81 0.39 -1.41 1.40
N PHE A 82 0.92 -1.28 0.18
CA PHE A 82 2.24 -1.82 -0.17
C PHE A 82 3.38 -0.85 0.16
N SER A 83 4.63 -1.31 0.15
CA SER A 83 5.77 -0.41 0.33
C SER A 83 6.01 0.44 -0.92
N HIS A 84 6.42 1.70 -0.71
CA HIS A 84 6.60 2.72 -1.74
C HIS A 84 8.06 3.20 -1.90
N SER A 85 9.00 2.50 -1.27
CA SER A 85 10.44 2.79 -1.37
C SER A 85 11.11 1.93 -2.44
N ILE A 86 12.04 2.53 -3.20
CA ILE A 86 12.68 1.88 -4.37
C ILE A 86 14.06 1.27 -4.06
N SER A 87 14.59 1.39 -2.84
CA SER A 87 15.83 0.67 -2.49
C SER A 87 16.01 0.47 -0.99
N SER A 88 16.84 -0.53 -0.67
CA SER A 88 17.28 -1.07 0.62
C SER A 88 17.91 -0.09 1.62
N MET A 89 17.77 1.22 1.41
CA MET A 89 17.88 2.21 2.48
C MET A 89 16.46 2.66 2.77
N ALA A 90 15.94 2.19 3.88
CA ALA A 90 14.77 2.74 4.53
C ALA A 90 14.98 4.23 4.77
N LEU A 91 14.72 5.06 3.77
CA LEU A 91 14.25 6.41 4.00
C LEU A 91 12.80 6.23 4.47
N ALA A 92 12.71 5.95 5.78
CA ALA A 92 11.55 6.10 6.61
C ALA A 92 10.20 5.85 5.90
N ASP A 93 9.70 4.62 6.02
CA ASP A 93 8.25 4.36 6.05
C ASP A 93 7.59 5.03 7.30
N SER A 94 8.34 5.84 8.05
CA SER A 94 7.83 6.80 9.04
C SER A 94 7.21 8.01 8.35
N ALA A 95 6.08 7.79 7.70
CA ALA A 95 5.08 8.82 7.55
C ALA A 95 3.73 8.14 7.77
N GLU A 96 3.35 8.11 9.05
CA GLU A 96 1.97 8.05 9.49
C GLU A 96 1.10 8.84 8.51
N SER A 97 0.11 8.18 7.94
CA SER A 97 -1.09 8.87 7.46
C SER A 97 -2.11 8.76 8.60
N PRO A 98 -2.91 9.79 8.93
CA PRO A 98 -3.24 10.97 8.12
C PRO A 98 -3.05 12.32 8.87
N GLU A 99 -3.24 13.43 8.16
CA GLU A 99 -3.52 14.79 8.68
C GLU A 99 -2.39 15.78 9.01
N THR A 100 -1.09 15.47 8.91
CA THR A 100 -0.07 16.51 9.24
C THR A 100 1.10 16.58 8.27
N ALA A 101 0.80 16.94 7.02
CA ALA A 101 1.78 17.59 6.14
C ALA A 101 1.10 18.61 5.22
N GLN A 102 0.23 19.45 5.80
CA GLN A 102 -0.10 20.77 5.25
C GLN A 102 1.08 21.77 5.34
N ASN A 103 2.27 21.34 5.74
CA ASN A 103 3.40 22.22 6.03
C ASN A 103 4.68 21.77 5.32
N ALA A 104 4.75 22.02 4.02
CA ALA A 104 5.99 22.47 3.41
C ALA A 104 5.68 23.82 2.77
N ALA A 105 6.18 24.88 3.42
CA ALA A 105 5.91 26.27 3.09
C ALA A 105 6.32 26.62 1.65
N PHE A 106 5.40 26.49 0.71
CA PHE A 106 5.41 27.16 -0.59
C PHE A 106 3.98 27.62 -0.89
N ASP A 107 3.72 28.89 -0.55
CA ASP A 107 2.52 29.67 -0.88
C ASP A 107 1.22 29.18 -0.20
N ASN A 108 0.88 29.74 0.97
CA ASN A 108 -0.35 29.50 1.76
C ASN A 108 -1.67 29.89 1.02
N LYS A 109 -1.69 29.86 -0.31
CA LYS A 109 -2.77 30.33 -1.20
C LYS A 109 -3.13 29.36 -2.33
N ARG A 110 -2.46 28.20 -2.45
CA ARG A 110 -2.77 27.22 -3.51
C ARG A 110 -3.58 26.05 -2.96
N ASP A 111 -4.60 25.66 -3.70
CA ASP A 111 -5.35 24.43 -3.44
C ASP A 111 -4.53 23.26 -3.96
N THR A 112 -4.46 22.18 -3.19
CA THR A 112 -3.56 21.05 -3.47
C THR A 112 -4.33 19.74 -3.48
N ILE A 113 -4.02 18.88 -4.45
CA ILE A 113 -4.47 17.49 -4.49
C ILE A 113 -3.28 16.57 -4.75
N GLN A 114 -3.19 15.47 -3.99
CA GLN A 114 -2.17 14.45 -4.16
C GLN A 114 -2.77 13.21 -4.81
N PHE A 115 -2.06 12.67 -5.79
CA PHE A 115 -2.36 11.41 -6.45
C PHE A 115 -1.25 10.40 -6.20
N TRP A 116 -1.64 9.15 -5.97
CA TRP A 116 -0.80 7.98 -5.92
C TRP A 116 -0.88 7.26 -7.26
N ILE A 117 0.25 7.19 -7.97
CA ILE A 117 0.33 6.65 -9.33
C ILE A 117 0.99 5.28 -9.30
N SER A 118 0.41 4.30 -9.99
CA SER A 118 0.97 2.98 -10.27
C SER A 118 0.84 2.63 -11.75
N THR A 119 1.68 1.72 -12.23
CA THR A 119 1.60 1.21 -13.60
C THR A 119 2.02 -0.25 -13.70
N THR A 120 1.62 -0.90 -14.78
CA THR A 120 2.16 -2.19 -15.25
C THR A 120 2.92 -2.07 -16.58
N GLU A 121 2.90 -0.88 -17.20
CA GLU A 121 3.63 -0.59 -18.42
C GLU A 121 5.13 -0.45 -18.12
N ILE A 122 6.01 -1.09 -18.91
CA ILE A 122 7.47 -0.96 -18.79
C ILE A 122 7.96 0.13 -19.76
N ALA A 123 7.45 1.35 -19.59
CA ALA A 123 7.86 2.52 -20.37
C ALA A 123 7.80 3.79 -19.52
N SER A 124 8.89 4.55 -19.51
CA SER A 124 8.94 5.85 -18.83
C SER A 124 7.96 6.83 -19.45
N LYS A 125 7.35 7.70 -18.63
CA LYS A 125 6.33 8.63 -19.07
C LYS A 125 6.51 10.00 -18.42
N GLU A 126 6.22 11.04 -19.18
CA GLU A 126 6.12 12.41 -18.65
C GLU A 126 4.64 12.72 -18.37
N ILE A 127 4.36 13.08 -17.14
CA ILE A 127 3.00 13.28 -16.62
C ILE A 127 2.76 14.77 -16.39
N ALA A 128 1.64 15.25 -16.90
CA ALA A 128 1.07 16.56 -16.64
C ALA A 128 -0.22 16.44 -15.82
N ALA A 129 -0.74 17.57 -15.38
CA ALA A 129 -2.06 17.67 -14.77
C ALA A 129 -2.96 18.60 -15.57
N SER A 130 -4.26 18.37 -15.51
CA SER A 130 -5.26 19.31 -16.03
C SER A 130 -6.47 19.41 -15.13
N ILE A 131 -7.17 20.55 -15.21
CA ILE A 131 -8.44 20.80 -14.54
C ILE A 131 -9.34 21.57 -15.49
N THR A 132 -10.64 21.30 -15.45
CA THR A 132 -11.65 21.98 -16.28
C THR A 132 -12.51 22.88 -15.40
N SER A 133 -12.60 24.17 -15.74
CA SER A 133 -13.48 25.11 -15.01
C SER A 133 -14.96 24.78 -15.24
N PRO A 134 -15.89 25.35 -14.44
CA PRO A 134 -17.33 25.14 -14.63
C PRO A 134 -17.86 25.56 -16.00
N GLU A 135 -17.09 26.36 -16.75
CA GLU A 135 -17.41 26.81 -18.11
C GLU A 135 -16.82 25.92 -19.21
N GLY A 136 -16.17 24.81 -18.85
CA GLY A 136 -15.54 23.90 -19.80
C GLY A 136 -14.15 24.33 -20.27
N ILE A 137 -13.53 25.32 -19.64
CA ILE A 137 -12.18 25.76 -20.01
C ILE A 137 -11.15 24.85 -19.35
N LYS A 138 -10.44 24.05 -20.15
CA LYS A 138 -9.34 23.18 -19.69
C LYS A 138 -8.07 23.99 -19.48
N SER A 139 -7.49 23.89 -18.30
CA SER A 139 -6.14 24.40 -17.97
C SER A 139 -5.23 23.23 -17.66
N SER A 140 -4.03 23.20 -18.25
CA SER A 140 -3.09 22.10 -18.11
C SER A 140 -1.66 22.58 -17.89
N THR A 141 -0.84 21.72 -17.27
CA THR A 141 0.56 22.01 -16.97
C THR A 141 1.51 21.84 -18.15
N ASN A 142 1.06 21.29 -19.28
CA ASN A 142 1.82 21.31 -20.54
C ASN A 142 1.46 22.51 -21.43
N GLY A 143 0.57 23.40 -20.96
CA GLY A 143 0.28 24.67 -21.61
C GLY A 143 1.40 25.69 -21.40
N SER A 144 1.55 26.64 -22.33
CA SER A 144 2.64 27.63 -22.33
C SER A 144 2.73 28.51 -21.08
N HIS A 145 1.62 28.71 -20.36
CA HIS A 145 1.56 29.52 -19.14
C HIS A 145 1.81 28.75 -17.83
N ASN A 146 1.74 27.42 -17.84
CA ASN A 146 1.72 26.58 -16.64
C ASN A 146 2.73 25.42 -16.70
N TYR A 147 3.79 25.62 -17.49
CA TYR A 147 4.74 24.58 -17.90
C TYR A 147 5.39 23.86 -16.71
N SER A 148 4.91 22.66 -16.41
CA SER A 148 5.46 21.76 -15.39
C SER A 148 5.03 20.32 -15.64
N SER A 149 5.90 19.38 -15.29
CA SER A 149 5.70 17.96 -15.50
C SER A 149 6.50 17.13 -14.50
N VAL A 150 6.12 15.85 -14.39
CA VAL A 150 6.86 14.84 -13.64
C VAL A 150 7.28 13.73 -14.60
N ILE A 151 8.58 13.46 -14.66
CA ILE A 151 9.15 12.34 -15.42
C ILE A 151 9.19 11.11 -14.49
N VAL A 152 8.42 10.09 -14.87
CA VAL A 152 8.37 8.82 -14.16
C VAL A 152 9.23 7.80 -14.91
N THR A 153 10.36 7.44 -14.32
CA THR A 153 11.25 6.39 -14.83
C THR A 153 10.78 5.02 -14.38
N ILE A 154 10.44 4.15 -15.33
CA ILE A 154 9.93 2.82 -14.98
C ILE A 154 11.06 1.79 -14.83
N LYS A 155 10.96 1.02 -13.74
CA LYS A 155 11.78 -0.16 -13.45
C LYS A 155 10.95 -1.43 -13.61
N ALA A 156 11.57 -2.47 -14.15
CA ALA A 156 10.95 -3.78 -14.29
C ALA A 156 10.55 -4.38 -12.92
N PRO A 157 9.46 -5.15 -12.83
CA PRO A 157 9.08 -5.85 -11.61
C PRO A 157 10.19 -6.74 -11.07
N ILE A 158 10.39 -6.72 -9.75
CA ILE A 158 11.26 -7.67 -9.08
C ILE A 158 10.48 -8.95 -8.82
N THR A 159 11.03 -10.08 -9.27
CA THR A 159 10.48 -11.42 -8.98
C THR A 159 11.33 -12.07 -7.91
N TYR A 160 10.69 -12.54 -6.84
CA TYR A 160 11.32 -13.32 -5.79
C TYR A 160 10.99 -14.80 -5.98
N THR A 161 11.98 -15.65 -5.75
CA THR A 161 11.87 -17.11 -5.81
C THR A 161 12.13 -17.73 -4.43
N THR A 162 12.02 -19.05 -4.33
CA THR A 162 12.35 -19.76 -3.08
C THR A 162 13.82 -19.61 -2.68
N GLU A 163 14.72 -19.28 -3.62
CA GLU A 163 16.15 -19.04 -3.33
C GLU A 163 16.39 -17.73 -2.55
N ASP A 164 15.47 -16.77 -2.73
CA ASP A 164 15.45 -15.48 -2.05
C ASP A 164 14.86 -15.57 -0.65
N ILE A 165 14.28 -16.71 -0.27
CA ILE A 165 13.65 -16.91 1.03
C ILE A 165 14.69 -17.43 2.04
N VAL A 166 14.66 -16.87 3.23
CA VAL A 166 15.34 -17.39 4.42
C VAL A 166 14.27 -17.93 5.36
N LEU A 167 14.45 -19.18 5.78
CA LEU A 167 13.60 -19.86 6.74
C LEU A 167 14.39 -20.07 8.03
N GLU A 168 13.98 -19.39 9.10
CA GLU A 168 14.57 -19.55 10.42
C GLU A 168 13.67 -20.45 11.26
N LYS A 169 14.25 -21.49 11.85
CA LYS A 169 13.53 -22.49 12.65
C LYS A 169 13.92 -22.34 14.11
N HIS A 170 12.95 -22.01 14.95
CA HIS A 170 13.12 -21.94 16.40
C HIS A 170 12.33 -23.08 17.06
N VAL A 171 13.04 -23.92 17.82
CA VAL A 171 12.42 -24.97 18.63
C VAL A 171 12.21 -24.37 20.01
N GLU A 172 11.00 -23.87 20.25
CA GLU A 172 10.70 -23.10 21.45
C GLU A 172 10.48 -24.00 22.66
N GLU A 173 9.53 -24.95 22.61
CA GLU A 173 9.09 -25.62 23.84
C GLU A 173 8.60 -27.06 23.65
N GLN A 174 8.80 -27.85 24.70
CA GLN A 174 8.12 -29.10 24.96
C GLN A 174 7.30 -28.93 26.24
N GLY A 175 6.05 -29.38 26.24
CA GLY A 175 5.18 -29.23 27.40
C GLY A 175 4.07 -30.26 27.41
N SER A 176 3.08 -30.06 28.26
CA SER A 176 1.86 -30.87 28.29
C SER A 176 0.62 -29.98 28.33
N TYR A 177 -0.44 -30.37 27.65
CA TYR A 177 -1.73 -29.66 27.72
C TYR A 177 -2.79 -30.55 28.38
N LEU A 178 -3.78 -29.94 29.04
CA LEU A 178 -4.90 -30.69 29.61
C LEU A 178 -5.84 -31.07 28.47
N LEU A 179 -6.07 -32.37 28.31
CA LEU A 179 -7.15 -32.91 27.49
C LEU A 179 -8.17 -33.51 28.44
N ASP A 180 -9.39 -32.96 28.46
CA ASP A 180 -10.53 -33.53 29.16
C ASP A 180 -11.59 -34.01 28.16
N TRP A 181 -12.11 -35.21 28.39
CA TRP A 181 -13.16 -35.79 27.56
C TRP A 181 -14.14 -36.57 28.42
N MET A 182 -15.39 -36.63 27.96
CA MET A 182 -16.39 -37.50 28.55
C MET A 182 -16.28 -38.88 27.89
N ASN A 183 -16.08 -39.92 28.68
CA ASN A 183 -16.02 -41.29 28.17
C ASN A 183 -17.43 -41.82 27.83
N PHE A 184 -17.51 -43.01 27.25
CA PHE A 184 -18.77 -43.64 26.84
C PHE A 184 -19.76 -43.85 28.02
N PHE A 185 -19.28 -43.90 29.25
CA PHE A 185 -20.08 -44.09 30.46
C PHE A 185 -20.53 -42.77 31.10
N GLY A 186 -20.15 -41.62 30.52
CA GLY A 186 -20.51 -40.31 31.04
C GLY A 186 -19.57 -39.75 32.10
N ASP A 187 -18.47 -40.45 32.41
CA ASP A 187 -17.45 -39.96 33.32
C ASP A 187 -16.46 -39.04 32.61
N TRP A 188 -16.02 -37.99 33.30
CA TRP A 188 -14.97 -37.09 32.80
C TRP A 188 -13.59 -37.66 33.08
N GLU A 189 -12.82 -37.90 32.02
CA GLU A 189 -11.42 -38.30 32.06
C GLU A 189 -10.51 -37.11 31.73
N LYS A 190 -9.27 -37.18 32.21
CA LYS A 190 -8.23 -36.16 31.98
C LYS A 190 -6.93 -36.84 31.58
N ALA A 191 -6.26 -36.28 30.59
CA ALA A 191 -4.87 -36.60 30.27
C ALA A 191 -4.04 -35.34 30.12
N TRP A 192 -2.73 -35.51 30.22
CA TRP A 192 -1.72 -34.48 29.98
C TRP A 192 -0.79 -34.90 28.85
N PRO A 193 -1.31 -35.06 27.62
CA PRO A 193 -0.48 -35.36 26.45
C PRO A 193 0.63 -34.33 26.30
N GLY A 194 1.82 -34.83 25.94
CA GLY A 194 2.96 -34.00 25.62
C GLY A 194 2.77 -33.30 24.27
N TYR A 195 3.30 -32.09 24.14
CA TYR A 195 3.40 -31.39 22.86
C TYR A 195 4.85 -30.94 22.63
N TRP A 196 5.17 -30.69 21.36
CA TRP A 196 6.39 -30.04 20.93
C TRP A 196 6.02 -28.93 19.96
N GLN A 197 6.60 -27.75 20.15
CA GLN A 197 6.37 -26.59 19.31
C GLN A 197 7.62 -26.27 18.49
N THR A 198 7.41 -25.87 17.24
CA THR A 198 8.45 -25.32 16.38
C THR A 198 7.90 -24.15 15.60
N ASN A 199 8.53 -23.00 15.76
CA ASN A 199 8.21 -21.80 15.01
C ASN A 199 9.11 -21.73 13.77
N HIS A 200 8.51 -21.27 12.68
CA HIS A 200 9.21 -21.03 11.42
C HIS A 200 8.98 -19.58 11.02
N TYR A 201 10.05 -18.82 10.84
CA TYR A 201 10.01 -17.43 10.41
C TYR A 201 10.50 -17.33 8.97
N VAL A 202 9.70 -16.69 8.13
CA VAL A 202 9.97 -16.53 6.70
C VAL A 202 10.36 -15.08 6.46
N SER A 203 11.53 -14.87 5.88
CA SER A 203 12.02 -13.55 5.47
C SER A 203 12.67 -13.61 4.09
N LEU A 204 12.93 -12.45 3.49
CA LEU A 204 13.72 -12.35 2.26
C LEU A 204 15.20 -12.15 2.60
N ARG A 205 16.08 -12.81 1.84
CA ARG A 205 17.55 -12.74 2.00
C ARG A 205 18.09 -11.32 1.87
N ASN A 206 17.48 -10.52 1.03
CA ASN A 206 17.81 -9.10 0.85
C ASN A 206 17.23 -8.19 1.94
N LYS A 207 16.55 -8.75 2.95
CA LYS A 207 15.92 -8.06 4.08
C LYS A 207 14.85 -7.04 3.69
N VAL A 208 14.29 -7.13 2.48
CA VAL A 208 13.09 -6.36 2.11
C VAL A 208 11.90 -6.92 2.91
N PRO A 209 11.09 -6.06 3.55
CA PRO A 209 9.95 -6.52 4.34
C PRO A 209 8.89 -7.19 3.45
N LEU A 210 8.35 -8.31 3.91
CA LEU A 210 7.14 -8.90 3.35
C LEU A 210 5.93 -8.09 3.82
N CYS A 211 5.22 -7.44 2.90
CA CYS A 211 4.11 -6.56 3.26
C CYS A 211 2.79 -7.31 3.49
N LYS A 212 2.57 -8.42 2.76
CA LYS A 212 1.27 -9.11 2.77
C LYS A 212 1.45 -10.59 2.46
N SER A 213 0.66 -11.41 3.12
CA SER A 213 0.47 -12.83 2.84
C SER A 213 -1.02 -13.13 2.61
N GLU A 214 -1.34 -13.86 1.56
CA GLU A 214 -2.68 -14.41 1.34
C GLU A 214 -2.68 -15.85 1.83
N ASN A 215 -3.39 -16.10 2.93
CA ASN A 215 -3.48 -17.42 3.53
C ASN A 215 -4.81 -18.07 3.12
N VAL A 216 -4.75 -19.27 2.55
CA VAL A 216 -5.93 -20.03 2.11
C VAL A 216 -6.03 -21.36 2.87
N GLY A 217 -7.23 -21.88 3.04
CA GLY A 217 -7.46 -23.20 3.66
C GLY A 217 -7.32 -23.25 5.18
N LEU A 218 -7.37 -22.10 5.86
CA LEU A 218 -7.34 -22.02 7.32
C LEU A 218 -8.73 -22.29 7.92
N ASP A 219 -8.75 -22.89 9.11
CA ASP A 219 -9.98 -23.00 9.91
C ASP A 219 -10.38 -21.60 10.40
N THR A 220 -11.60 -21.21 10.03
CA THR A 220 -12.25 -19.95 10.41
C THR A 220 -13.48 -20.19 11.28
N ARG A 221 -13.73 -21.44 11.69
CA ARG A 221 -14.94 -21.81 12.43
C ARG A 221 -14.76 -21.58 13.93
N ALA A 222 -15.82 -21.04 14.54
CA ALA A 222 -16.32 -21.06 15.93
C ALA A 222 -15.36 -21.07 17.14
N ASN A 223 -14.21 -21.76 17.12
CA ASN A 223 -13.27 -21.78 18.23
C ASN A 223 -12.15 -20.75 17.99
N PRO A 224 -12.13 -19.61 18.72
CA PRO A 224 -11.11 -18.57 18.54
C PRO A 224 -9.68 -19.08 18.79
N ARG A 225 -9.50 -20.23 19.44
CA ARG A 225 -8.21 -20.88 19.67
C ARG A 225 -7.59 -21.54 18.43
N LEU A 226 -8.41 -21.86 17.43
CA LEU A 226 -7.95 -22.46 16.16
C LEU A 226 -7.96 -21.45 15.01
N ASN A 227 -8.14 -20.17 15.31
CA ASN A 227 -8.04 -19.12 14.31
C ASN A 227 -6.67 -19.15 13.64
N ASN A 228 -6.68 -19.18 12.31
CA ASN A 228 -5.50 -19.30 11.47
C ASN A 228 -4.75 -20.64 11.58
N ALA A 229 -5.42 -21.67 12.08
CA ALA A 229 -4.85 -23.00 12.14
C ALA A 229 -5.31 -23.87 10.97
N PHE A 230 -4.50 -24.84 10.59
CA PHE A 230 -4.99 -26.06 9.94
C PHE A 230 -4.32 -27.25 10.62
N GLY A 231 -5.03 -28.37 10.67
CA GLY A 231 -4.52 -29.56 11.34
C GLY A 231 -4.79 -30.82 10.53
N TYR A 232 -3.94 -31.81 10.71
CA TYR A 232 -4.15 -33.15 10.19
C TYR A 232 -3.62 -34.19 11.18
N TRP A 233 -4.24 -35.37 11.16
CA TRP A 233 -3.71 -36.53 11.86
C TRP A 233 -2.48 -37.04 11.11
N ALA A 234 -1.36 -37.18 11.80
CA ALA A 234 -0.19 -37.82 11.24
C ALA A 234 -0.53 -39.25 10.79
N SER A 235 0.25 -39.77 9.85
CA SER A 235 0.03 -41.10 9.28
C SER A 235 0.07 -42.24 10.30
N ASP A 236 0.65 -42.00 11.47
CA ASP A 236 0.66 -42.93 12.60
C ASP A 236 -0.69 -43.03 13.33
N GLY A 237 -1.64 -42.12 13.06
CA GLY A 237 -2.93 -42.07 13.73
C GLY A 237 -2.88 -41.70 15.22
N CYS A 238 -1.69 -41.39 15.75
CA CYS A 238 -1.46 -41.12 17.16
C CYS A 238 -1.08 -39.67 17.44
N ASN A 239 -0.59 -38.94 16.43
CA ASN A 239 -0.16 -37.56 16.57
C ASN A 239 -1.06 -36.61 15.78
N LEU A 240 -1.67 -35.63 16.46
CA LEU A 240 -2.29 -34.49 15.81
C LEU A 240 -1.22 -33.44 15.51
N ARG A 241 -1.13 -33.00 14.25
CA ARG A 241 -0.28 -31.88 13.86
C ARG A 241 -1.16 -30.68 13.60
N VAL A 242 -0.92 -29.59 14.34
CA VAL A 242 -1.61 -28.32 14.16
C VAL A 242 -0.58 -27.28 13.73
N TYR A 243 -0.87 -26.57 12.65
CA TYR A 243 -0.04 -25.49 12.12
C TYR A 243 -0.80 -24.19 12.23
N TYR A 244 -0.15 -23.17 12.78
CA TYR A 244 -0.69 -21.81 12.83
C TYR A 244 0.06 -20.93 11.82
N ILE A 245 -0.67 -20.18 11.00
CA ILE A 245 -0.09 -19.23 10.05
C ILE A 245 -0.50 -17.82 10.44
N TRP A 246 0.47 -17.00 10.83
CA TRP A 246 0.24 -15.60 11.16
C TRP A 246 0.45 -14.71 9.94
N LYS A 247 -0.20 -13.54 9.94
CA LYS A 247 0.05 -12.50 8.93
C LYS A 247 1.48 -11.95 9.09
N CYS A 248 2.02 -11.36 8.03
CA CYS A 248 3.27 -10.61 8.08
C CYS A 248 3.26 -9.59 9.23
N GLY A 249 4.36 -9.51 9.98
CA GLY A 249 4.47 -8.66 11.16
C GLY A 249 5.77 -8.93 11.94
N PRO A 250 5.98 -8.25 13.07
CA PRO A 250 7.12 -8.53 13.93
C PRO A 250 7.10 -9.98 14.42
N GLU A 251 8.28 -10.49 14.78
CA GLU A 251 8.41 -11.79 15.43
C GLU A 251 7.52 -11.83 16.67
N THR A 252 6.69 -12.86 16.76
CA THR A 252 5.85 -13.10 17.94
C THR A 252 5.91 -14.57 18.31
N THR A 253 6.10 -14.84 19.60
CA THR A 253 5.82 -16.15 20.19
C THR A 253 4.46 -16.07 20.85
N LYS A 254 3.55 -16.97 20.47
CA LYS A 254 2.25 -17.12 21.11
C LYS A 254 2.13 -18.55 21.57
N GLU A 255 1.76 -18.74 22.83
CA GLU A 255 1.35 -20.05 23.33
C GLU A 255 0.10 -20.50 22.58
N GLY A 256 0.18 -21.66 21.94
CA GLY A 256 -1.00 -22.37 21.46
C GLY A 256 -1.81 -22.84 22.66
N ARG A 257 -2.82 -22.07 23.08
CA ARG A 257 -3.82 -22.57 24.04
C ARG A 257 -4.76 -23.51 23.29
N VAL A 258 -4.42 -24.79 23.25
CA VAL A 258 -5.33 -25.87 22.84
C VAL A 258 -6.40 -26.02 23.93
#